data_AF-A0A1F5EK51-F1
#
_entry.id   AF-A0A1F5EK51-F1
#
_cell.length_a   1.000
_cell.length_b   1.000
_cell.length_c   1.000
_cell.angle_alpha   90.00
_cell.angle_beta   90.00
_cell.angle_gamma   90.00
#
_symmetry.space_group_name_H-M   'P 1'
#
loop_
_entity.id
_entity.type
_entity.pdbx_description
1 polymer ?
#
loop_
_entity_poly.entity_id
_entity_poly.type
_entity_poly.pdbx_seq_one_letter_code
_entity_poly.pdbx_strand_id
1 'polypeptide(L)'
;MKTKTRQINIFEKRAFVALICIILALLAFYGYFISKSIINVIVREEISNDIAFVSSIISGLETEYISHKNVINMEFAKSNGFVSLANKEFVTRKSLATTLDAAE
;
A
#
# COMPACT_ATOMS: atom_id res chain seq x y z
N MET A 1 48.46 -53.17 -14.79
CA MET A 1 47.18 -52.85 -15.45
C MET A 1 45.98 -52.92 -14.48
N LYS A 2 46.03 -52.26 -13.31
CA LYS A 2 44.94 -52.28 -12.29
C LYS A 2 44.46 -50.89 -11.85
N THR A 3 45.04 -49.82 -12.39
CA THR A 3 44.77 -48.44 -11.97
C THR A 3 43.54 -47.84 -12.62
N LYS A 4 43.24 -48.20 -13.88
CA LYS A 4 42.08 -47.66 -14.61
C LYS A 4 40.73 -48.13 -14.06
N THR A 5 40.62 -49.39 -13.62
CA THR A 5 39.37 -49.93 -13.04
C THR A 5 39.05 -49.32 -11.67
N ARG A 6 40.04 -48.95 -10.86
CA ARG A 6 39.82 -48.31 -9.55
C ARG A 6 39.35 -46.86 -9.68
N GLN A 7 39.84 -46.11 -10.67
CA GLN A 7 39.43 -44.72 -10.88
C GLN A 7 37.99 -44.58 -11.37
N ILE A 8 37.52 -45.48 -12.24
CA ILE A 8 36.14 -45.48 -12.75
C ILE A 8 35.13 -45.61 -11.59
N ASN A 9 35.38 -46.55 -10.67
CA ASN A 9 34.50 -46.79 -9.52
C ASN A 9 34.43 -45.57 -8.56
N ILE A 10 35.54 -44.84 -8.38
CA ILE A 10 35.58 -43.62 -7.55
C ILE A 10 34.77 -42.49 -8.22
N PHE A 11 34.86 -42.36 -9.55
CA PHE A 11 34.12 -41.34 -10.29
C PHE A 11 32.62 -41.61 -10.27
N GLU A 12 32.20 -42.85 -10.50
CA GLU A 12 30.80 -43.29 -10.45
C GLU A 12 30.19 -43.07 -9.05
N LYS A 13 30.92 -43.44 -8.00
CA LYS A 13 30.47 -43.21 -6.61
C LYS A 13 30.31 -41.72 -6.30
N ARG A 14 31.21 -40.88 -6.80
CA ARG A 14 31.14 -39.43 -6.58
C ARG A 14 30.01 -38.79 -7.39
N ALA A 15 29.78 -39.24 -8.61
CA ALA A 15 28.66 -38.82 -9.45
C ALA A 15 27.31 -39.21 -8.82
N PHE A 16 27.21 -40.42 -8.26
CA PHE A 16 26.02 -40.89 -7.56
C PHE A 16 25.70 -40.05 -6.31
N VAL A 17 26.70 -39.76 -5.48
CA VAL A 17 26.53 -38.86 -4.32
C VAL A 17 26.14 -37.45 -4.75
N ALA A 18 26.75 -36.93 -5.82
CA ALA A 18 26.39 -35.61 -6.35
C ALA A 18 24.92 -35.57 -6.82
N LEU A 19 24.45 -36.63 -7.50
CA LEU A 19 23.04 -36.77 -7.92
C LEU A 19 22.10 -36.77 -6.72
N ILE A 20 22.41 -37.51 -5.66
CA ILE A 20 21.62 -37.52 -4.42
C ILE A 20 21.59 -36.12 -3.79
N CYS A 21 22.73 -35.44 -3.69
CA CYS A 21 22.77 -34.08 -3.16
C CYS A 21 21.94 -33.10 -4.00
N ILE A 22 21.97 -33.23 -5.33
CA ILE A 22 21.15 -32.41 -6.23
C ILE A 22 19.66 -32.67 -6.00
N ILE A 23 19.26 -33.93 -5.88
CA ILE A 23 17.86 -34.30 -5.62
C ILE A 23 17.39 -33.70 -4.29
N LEU A 24 18.20 -33.82 -3.23
CA LEU A 24 17.87 -33.24 -1.92
C LEU A 24 17.78 -31.70 -1.98
N ALA A 25 18.70 -31.06 -2.70
CA ALA A 25 18.67 -29.60 -2.90
C ALA A 25 17.41 -29.17 -3.66
N LEU A 26 17.04 -29.89 -4.73
CA LEU A 26 15.80 -29.63 -5.48
C LEU A 26 14.56 -29.79 -4.60
N LEU A 27 14.54 -30.79 -3.73
CA LEU A 27 13.42 -31.04 -2.82
C LEU A 27 13.29 -29.93 -1.75
N ALA A 28 14.42 -29.46 -1.21
CA ALA A 28 14.46 -28.32 -0.30
C ALA A 28 14.01 -27.02 -0.98
N PHE A 29 14.50 -26.77 -2.20
CA PHE A 29 14.08 -25.60 -2.98
C PHE A 29 12.60 -25.66 -3.33
N TYR A 30 12.09 -26.82 -3.73
CA TYR A 30 10.67 -27.00 -4.03
C TYR A 30 9.79 -26.62 -2.82
N GLY A 31 10.11 -27.14 -1.63
CA GLY A 31 9.38 -26.78 -0.40
C GLY A 31 9.48 -25.29 -0.07
N TYR A 32 10.65 -24.69 -0.23
CA TYR A 32 10.87 -23.25 -0.01
C TYR A 32 10.07 -22.39 -0.99
N PHE A 33 10.11 -22.71 -2.29
CA PHE A 33 9.39 -21.98 -3.32
C PHE A 33 7.87 -22.08 -3.17
N ILE A 34 7.36 -23.27 -2.81
CA ILE A 34 5.93 -23.41 -2.48
C ILE A 34 5.56 -22.55 -1.28
N SER A 35 6.32 -22.61 -0.19
CA SER A 35 6.03 -21.82 1.01
C SER A 35 6.03 -20.32 0.69
N LYS A 36 7.04 -19.84 -0.04
CA LYS A 36 7.13 -18.46 -0.53
C LYS A 36 5.95 -18.08 -1.42
N SER A 37 5.54 -18.94 -2.35
CA SER A 37 4.44 -18.68 -3.27
C SER A 37 3.11 -18.59 -2.54
N ILE A 38 2.86 -19.49 -1.58
CA ILE A 38 1.63 -19.49 -0.78
C ILE A 38 1.55 -18.22 0.06
N ILE A 39 2.62 -17.89 0.79
CA ILE A 39 2.66 -16.68 1.64
C ILE A 39 2.44 -15.42 0.80
N ASN A 40 3.06 -15.32 -0.37
CA ASN A 40 2.92 -14.16 -1.25
C ASN A 40 1.46 -13.98 -1.74
N VAL A 41 0.73 -15.07 -1.98
CA VAL A 41 -0.68 -15.00 -2.37
C VAL A 41 -1.55 -14.56 -1.19
N ILE A 42 -1.34 -15.14 -0.01
CA ILE A 42 -2.12 -14.81 1.20
C ILE A 42 -1.92 -13.35 1.60
N VAL A 43 -0.68 -12.87 1.66
CA VAL A 43 -0.38 -11.48 2.03
C VAL A 43 -1.01 -10.49 1.04
N ARG A 44 -1.02 -10.83 -0.25
CA ARG A 44 -1.69 -10.00 -1.26
C ARG A 44 -3.21 -9.95 -1.06
N GLU A 45 -3.80 -11.06 -0.66
CA GLU A 45 -5.23 -11.14 -0.35
C GLU A 45 -5.59 -10.33 0.90
N GLU A 46 -4.81 -10.46 1.98
CA GLU A 46 -4.98 -9.68 3.21
C GLU A 46 -4.91 -8.17 2.93
N ILE A 47 -3.87 -7.72 2.21
CA ILE A 47 -3.73 -6.31 1.83
C ILE A 47 -4.93 -5.83 0.99
N SER A 48 -5.43 -6.65 0.07
CA SER A 48 -6.60 -6.29 -0.75
C SER A 48 -7.87 -6.15 0.09
N ASN A 49 -8.06 -7.01 1.08
CA ASN A 49 -9.19 -6.95 2.00
C ASN A 49 -9.11 -5.72 2.91
N ASP A 50 -7.92 -5.41 3.42
CA ASP A 50 -7.68 -4.21 4.23
C ASP A 50 -7.96 -2.93 3.45
N ILE A 51 -7.51 -2.86 2.19
CA ILE A 51 -7.82 -1.73 1.30
C ILE A 51 -9.34 -1.58 1.14
N ALA A 52 -10.05 -2.66 0.85
CA ALA A 52 -11.50 -2.63 0.69
C ALA A 52 -12.22 -2.18 1.98
N PHE A 53 -11.77 -2.66 3.14
CA PHE A 53 -12.30 -2.27 4.45
C PHE A 53 -12.09 -0.78 4.73
N VAL A 54 -10.87 -0.28 4.55
CA VAL A 54 -10.55 1.14 4.77
C VAL A 54 -11.32 2.03 3.79
N SER A 55 -11.43 1.65 2.52
CA SER A 55 -12.25 2.37 1.53
C SER A 55 -13.73 2.42 1.92
N SER A 56 -14.28 1.35 2.48
CA SER A 56 -15.65 1.34 2.98
C SER A 56 -15.84 2.31 4.16
N ILE A 57 -14.87 2.38 5.07
CA ILE A 57 -14.90 3.34 6.18
C ILE A 57 -14.86 4.78 5.66
N ILE A 58 -13.95 5.07 4.72
CA ILE A 58 -13.84 6.40 4.11
C ILE A 58 -15.14 6.79 3.43
N SER A 59 -15.74 5.89 2.63
CA SER A 59 -17.00 6.16 1.95
C SER A 59 -18.16 6.44 2.93
N GLY A 60 -18.19 5.73 4.06
CA GLY A 60 -19.14 6.01 5.15
C GLY A 60 -18.95 7.41 5.74
N LEU A 61 -17.71 7.77 6.08
CA LEU A 61 -17.36 9.08 6.62
C LEU A 61 -17.63 10.22 5.63
N GLU A 62 -17.35 10.02 4.34
CA GLU A 62 -17.67 10.99 3.29
C GLU A 62 -19.17 11.22 3.18
N THR A 63 -19.96 10.16 3.26
CA THR A 63 -21.42 10.25 3.23
C THR A 63 -21.94 11.03 4.45
N GLU A 64 -21.42 10.74 5.64
CA GLU A 64 -21.75 11.47 6.87
C GLU A 64 -21.36 12.95 6.76
N TYR A 65 -20.14 13.24 6.31
CA TYR A 65 -19.68 14.60 6.09
C TYR A 65 -20.56 15.37 5.10
N ILE A 66 -20.93 14.77 3.97
CA ILE A 66 -21.83 15.38 2.99
C ILE A 66 -23.21 15.65 3.61
N SER A 67 -23.72 14.72 4.41
CA SER A 67 -24.99 14.89 5.13
C SER A 67 -24.94 16.11 6.04
N HIS A 68 -23.91 16.23 6.90
CA HIS A 68 -23.73 17.39 7.77
C HIS A 68 -23.51 18.70 6.99
N LYS A 69 -22.73 18.66 5.91
CA LYS A 69 -22.49 19.82 5.06
C LYS A 69 -23.79 20.32 4.41
N ASN A 70 -24.65 19.41 3.96
CA ASN A 70 -25.92 19.77 3.32
C ASN A 70 -26.94 20.39 4.29
N VAL A 71 -26.82 20.12 5.60
CA VAL A 71 -27.61 20.80 6.63
C VAL A 71 -27.25 22.30 6.71
N ILE A 72 -26.00 22.67 6.40
CA ILE A 72 -25.55 24.07 6.40
C ILE A 72 -26.01 24.72 5.09
N ASN A 73 -27.28 25.07 5.02
CA ASN A 73 -27.89 25.73 3.86
C ASN A 73 -28.56 27.07 4.26
N MET A 74 -29.03 27.82 3.26
CA MET A 74 -29.63 29.14 3.47
C MET A 74 -30.92 29.06 4.31
N GLU A 75 -31.64 27.94 4.26
CA GLU A 75 -32.85 27.71 5.05
C GLU A 75 -32.51 27.45 6.52
N PHE A 76 -31.44 26.70 6.79
CA PHE A 76 -30.86 26.54 8.12
C PHE A 76 -30.37 27.89 8.67
N ALA A 77 -29.71 28.72 7.86
CA ALA A 77 -29.29 30.05 8.29
C ALA A 77 -30.50 30.95 8.65
N LYS A 78 -31.52 30.99 7.79
CA LYS A 78 -32.74 31.78 8.05
C LYS A 78 -33.49 31.31 9.30
N SER A 79 -33.61 29.99 9.50
CA SER A 79 -34.29 29.42 10.68
C SER A 79 -33.53 29.69 11.99
N ASN A 80 -32.21 29.84 11.95
CA ASN A 80 -31.39 30.25 13.09
C ASN A 80 -31.36 31.79 13.30
N GLY A 81 -32.19 32.55 12.58
CA GLY A 81 -32.32 34.00 12.76
C GLY A 81 -31.28 34.84 12.01
N PHE A 82 -30.48 34.23 11.12
CA PHE A 82 -29.57 34.99 10.27
C PHE A 82 -30.33 35.73 9.17
N VAL A 83 -29.99 37.00 8.96
CA VAL A 83 -30.57 37.87 7.94
C VAL A 83 -29.60 38.07 6.77
N SER A 84 -30.12 38.08 5.54
CA SER A 84 -29.32 38.33 4.35
C SER A 84 -28.95 39.80 4.26
N LEU A 85 -27.65 40.12 4.33
CA LEU A 85 -27.15 41.50 4.18
C LEU A 85 -27.13 41.90 2.70
N ALA A 86 -27.77 43.04 2.37
CA ALA A 86 -27.79 43.59 1.01
C ALA A 86 -26.46 44.27 0.61
N ASN A 87 -25.74 44.85 1.59
CA ASN A 87 -24.41 45.41 1.40
C ASN A 87 -23.41 44.57 2.22
N LYS A 88 -22.51 43.87 1.52
CA LYS A 88 -21.45 43.06 2.14
C LYS A 88 -20.18 43.89 2.20
N GLU A 89 -19.78 44.32 3.39
CA GLU A 89 -18.43 44.85 3.61
C GLU A 89 -17.47 43.70 3.89
N PHE A 90 -16.48 43.52 3.02
CA PHE A 90 -15.42 42.53 3.19
C PHE A 90 -14.21 43.20 3.83
N VAL A 91 -13.76 42.68 4.97
CA VAL A 91 -12.58 43.20 5.65
C VAL A 91 -11.36 42.46 5.14
N THR A 92 -10.58 43.09 4.26
CA THR A 92 -9.33 42.52 3.76
C THR A 92 -8.21 42.83 4.76
N ARG A 93 -7.57 41.79 5.31
CA ARG A 93 -6.36 41.99 6.11
C ARG A 93 -5.22 42.35 5.16
N LYS A 94 -4.66 43.56 5.28
CA LYS A 94 -3.47 43.98 4.52
C LYS A 94 -2.33 43.02 4.88
N SER A 95 -1.95 42.15 3.95
CA SER A 95 -0.73 41.34 4.07
C SER A 95 0.46 42.30 4.20
N LEU A 96 1.27 42.12 5.25
CA LEU A 96 2.48 42.91 5.51
C LEU A 96 3.64 42.61 4.53
N ALA A 97 3.39 41.82 3.47
CA ALA A 97 4.43 41.34 2.57
C ALA A 97 4.68 42.24 1.33
N THR A 98 4.01 43.39 1.17
CA THR A 98 4.10 44.23 -0.06
C THR A 98 4.78 45.59 0.17
N THR A 99 5.71 45.70 1.11
CA THR A 99 6.47 46.97 1.31
C THR A 99 7.98 46.78 1.35
N LEU A 100 8.54 45.98 0.43
CA LEU A 100 10.00 45.89 0.23
C LEU A 100 10.50 46.25 -1.18
N ASP A 101 9.64 46.57 -2.15
CA ASP A 101 10.05 46.87 -3.54
C ASP A 101 9.76 48.31 -4.00
N ALA A 102 9.81 49.29 -3.09
CA ALA A 102 9.62 50.71 -3.44
C ALA A 102 10.66 51.64 -2.81
N ALA A 103 11.91 51.17 -2.75
CA ALA A 103 13.07 51.99 -2.44
C ALA A 103 14.22 51.64 -3.40
N GLU A 104 14.04 51.97 -4.68
CA GLU A 104 15.11 52.26 -5.61
C GLU A 104 14.71 53.45 -6.49
#